data_AF-A0A6B3CRV8-F1
#
_entry.id   AF-A0A6B3CRV8-F1
#
_cell.length_a   1.000
_cell.length_b   1.000
_cell.length_c   1.000
_cell.angle_alpha   90.00
_cell.angle_beta   90.00
_cell.angle_gamma   90.00
#
_symmetry.space_group_name_H-M   'P 1'
#
loop_
_entity.id
_entity.type
_entity.pdbx_description
1 polymer ?
#
loop_
_entity_poly.entity_id
_entity_poly.type
_entity_poly.pdbx_seq_one_letter_code
_entity_poly.pdbx_strand_id
1 'polypeptide(L)' 'AIRKAREAAAAGDVEKATEYQRVASRELDKAVSKGVIHKNQAANKKSALAQKVGALQG' A
#
# COMPACT_ATOMS: atom_id res chain seq x y z
N ALA A 1 -4.65 -6.37 1.69
CA ALA A 1 -4.18 -5.32 2.63
C ALA A 1 -4.43 -3.85 2.19
N ILE A 2 -4.62 -3.53 0.90
CA ILE A 2 -4.75 -2.13 0.41
C ILE A 2 -5.86 -1.32 1.10
N ARG A 3 -7.05 -1.92 1.30
CA ARG A 3 -8.17 -1.25 1.98
C ARG A 3 -7.82 -0.91 3.44
N LYS A 4 -7.26 -1.86 4.18
CA LYS A 4 -6.84 -1.68 5.57
C LYS A 4 -5.79 -0.56 5.72
N ALA A 5 -4.83 -0.47 4.78
CA ALA A 5 -3.87 0.62 4.77
C ALA A 5 -4.54 2.00 4.58
N ARG A 6 -5.58 2.09 3.75
CA ARG A 6 -6.35 3.32 3.55
C ARG A 6 -7.19 3.69 4.77
N GLU A 7 -7.79 2.69 5.43
CA GLU A 7 -8.60 2.89 6.63
C GLU A 7 -7.73 3.32 7.82
N ALA A 8 -6.59 2.67 8.04
CA ALA A 8 -5.63 3.09 9.06
C ALA A 8 -5.08 4.49 8.79
N ALA A 9 -4.80 4.80 7.52
CA ALA A 9 -4.38 6.14 7.12
C ALA A 9 -5.47 7.19 7.38
N ALA A 10 -6.73 6.91 7.06
CA ALA A 10 -7.85 7.80 7.34
C ALA A 10 -8.11 7.99 8.85
N ALA A 11 -7.78 6.97 9.66
CA ALA A 11 -7.87 7.03 11.11
C ALA A 11 -6.66 7.70 11.80
N GLY A 12 -5.64 8.11 11.05
CA GLY A 12 -4.42 8.72 11.61
C GLY A 12 -3.49 7.72 12.32
N ASP A 13 -3.74 6.42 12.20
CA ASP A 13 -2.93 5.38 12.82
C ASP A 13 -1.70 5.08 11.94
N VAL A 14 -0.64 5.87 12.13
CA VAL A 14 0.59 5.83 11.32
C VAL A 14 1.28 4.46 11.38
N GLU A 15 1.27 3.81 12.55
CA GLU A 15 1.91 2.51 12.74
C GLU A 15 1.18 1.43 11.94
N LYS A 16 -0.14 1.30 12.10
CA LYS A 16 -0.93 0.34 11.33
C LYS A 16 -0.94 0.66 9.85
N ALA A 17 -0.97 1.93 9.47
CA ALA A 17 -0.91 2.35 8.07
C ALA A 17 0.41 1.91 7.41
N THR A 18 1.53 2.07 8.12
CA THR A 18 2.86 1.62 7.66
C THR A 18 2.94 0.10 7.58
N GLU A 19 2.42 -0.62 8.58
CA GLU A 19 2.40 -2.09 8.57
C GLU A 19 1.60 -2.61 7.37
N TYR A 20 0.36 -2.12 7.20
CA TYR A 20 -0.51 -2.55 6.11
C TYR A 20 0.03 -2.14 4.73
N GLN A 21 0.74 -1.01 4.62
CA GLN A 21 1.43 -0.62 3.39
C GLN A 21 2.52 -1.63 3.01
N ARG A 22 3.32 -2.11 3.97
CA ARG A 22 4.35 -3.14 3.72
C ARG A 22 3.73 -4.45 3.27
N VAL A 23 2.65 -4.89 3.94
CA VAL A 23 1.92 -6.11 3.55
C VAL A 23 1.33 -5.96 2.15
N ALA A 24 0.68 -4.83 1.86
CA ALA A 24 0.10 -4.57 0.54
C ALA A 24 1.17 -4.56 -0.56
N SER A 25 2.36 -4.03 -0.30
CA SER A 25 3.46 -4.04 -1.26
C SER A 25 3.89 -5.47 -1.62
N ARG A 26 4.04 -6.34 -0.61
CA ARG A 26 4.36 -7.77 -0.83
C ARG A 26 3.25 -8.50 -1.60
N GLU A 27 1.98 -8.23 -1.30
CA GLU A 27 0.84 -8.81 -2.03
C GLU A 27 0.85 -8.38 -3.50
N LEU A 28 1.14 -7.10 -3.78
CA LEU A 28 1.24 -6.58 -5.13
C LEU A 28 2.38 -7.22 -5.92
N ASP A 29 3.55 -7.38 -5.30
CA ASP A 29 4.70 -8.03 -5.95
C ASP A 29 4.41 -9.52 -6.23
N LYS A 30 3.73 -10.21 -5.32
CA LYS A 30 3.22 -11.57 -5.56
C LYS A 30 2.18 -11.64 -6.68
N ALA A 31 1.33 -10.63 -6.81
CA ALA A 31 0.34 -10.57 -7.89
C ALA A 31 1.00 -10.33 -9.26
N VAL A 32 2.10 -9.56 -9.30
CA VAL A 32 2.92 -9.40 -10.51
C VAL A 32 3.58 -10.72 -10.89
N SER A 33 4.21 -11.42 -9.94
CA SER A 33 4.88 -12.69 -10.26
C SER A 33 3.91 -13.78 -10.73
N LYS A 34 2.65 -13.74 -10.28
CA LYS A 34 1.56 -14.60 -10.75
C LYS A 34 0.89 -14.14 -12.05
N GLY A 35 1.32 -13.01 -12.63
CA GLY A 35 0.73 -12.46 -13.85
C GLY A 35 -0.67 -11.86 -13.68
N VAL A 36 -1.16 -11.70 -12.45
CA VAL A 36 -2.51 -11.18 -12.16
C VAL A 36 -2.61 -9.68 -12.47
N ILE A 37 -1.53 -8.94 -12.23
CA ILE A 37 -1.44 -7.51 -12.53
C ILE A 37 -0.13 -7.18 -13.22
N HIS A 38 -0.14 -6.18 -14.10
CA HIS A 38 1.08 -5.69 -14.72
C HIS A 38 1.98 -4.97 -13.70
N LYS A 39 3.30 -5.01 -13.90
CA LYS A 39 4.30 -4.35 -13.03
C LYS A 39 4.01 -2.86 -12.80
N ASN A 40 3.52 -2.15 -13.82
CA ASN A 40 3.16 -0.73 -13.70
C ASN A 40 1.92 -0.52 -12.83
N GLN A 41 0.95 -1.46 -12.85
CA GLN A 41 -0.20 -1.38 -11.96
C GLN A 41 0.20 -1.56 -10.50
N ALA A 42 1.13 -2.49 -10.22
CA ALA A 42 1.70 -2.65 -8.89
C ALA A 42 2.49 -1.40 -8.46
N ALA A 43 3.33 -0.85 -9.33
CA ALA A 43 4.10 0.37 -9.06
C ALA A 43 3.19 1.57 -8.72
N ASN A 44 2.14 1.81 -9.52
CA ASN A 44 1.18 2.89 -9.30
C ASN A 44 0.44 2.72 -7.96
N LYS A 45 0.01 1.49 -7.62
CA LYS A 45 -0.66 1.20 -6.34
C LYS A 45 0.28 1.37 -5.14
N LYS A 46 1.55 0.97 -5.26
CA LYS A 46 2.57 1.16 -4.20
C LYS A 46 2.84 2.64 -3.96
N SER A 47 3.03 3.42 -5.04
CA SER A 47 3.25 4.86 -4.96
C SER A 47 2.06 5.59 -4.30
N ALA A 48 0.83 5.30 -4.73
CA ALA A 48 -0.37 5.91 -4.16
C ALA A 48 -0.55 5.59 -2.66
N LEU A 49 -0.20 4.38 -2.22
CA LEU A 49 -0.21 4.03 -0.79
C LEU A 49 0.87 4.78 -0.02
N ALA A 50 2.09 4.86 -0.57
CA ALA A 50 3.19 5.59 0.06
C ALA A 50 2.88 7.08 0.25
N GLN A 51 2.27 7.73 -0.75
CA GLN A 51 1.85 9.13 -0.64
C GLN A 51 0.83 9.33 0.48
N LYS A 52 -0.18 8.45 0.58
CA LYS A 52 -1.21 8.54 1.61
C LYS A 52 -0.66 8.34 3.02
N VAL A 53 0.27 7.41 3.21
CA VAL A 53 0.90 7.17 4.53
C VAL A 53 1.90 8.27 4.86
N GLY A 54 2.70 8.71 3.89
CA GLY A 54 3.68 9.79 4.06
C GLY A 54 3.03 11.14 4.38
N ALA A 55 1.85 11.41 3.83
CA ALA A 55 1.07 12.61 4.16
C ALA A 55 0.57 12.65 5.63
N LEU A 56 0.67 11.56 6.39
CA LEU A 56 0.36 11.52 7.82
C LEU A 56 1.60 11.68 8.70
N GLN A 57 2.79 11.57 8.12
CA GLN A 57 4.08 11.67 8.82
C GLN A 57 4.71 13.07 8.71
N GLY A 58 4.10 13.98 7.94
CA GLY A 58 4.51 15.38 7.78
C GLY A 58 3.47 16.32 8.37
#